data_AF-A0A0D7KKX2-F1
#
_entry.id   AF-A0A0D7KKX2-F1
#
_cell.length_a   1.000
_cell.length_b   1.000
_cell.length_c   1.000
_cell.angle_alpha   90.00
_cell.angle_beta   90.00
_cell.angle_gamma   90.00
#
_symmetry.space_group_name_H-M   'P 1'
#
loop_
_entity.id
_entity.type
_entity.pdbx_description
1 polymer ?
#
loop_
_entity_poly.entity_id
_entity_poly.type
_entity_poly.pdbx_seq_one_letter_code
_entity_poly.pdbx_strand_id
1 'polypeptide(L)'
;MNWGRYMITIENLNYRHKNCNKSNLENVTVDFKPGIVNVIIGKNGSGKTTLFDLITNVIPRPKEIKGVPNHSEIIYQLQGLSFPSTLKGKDLFRFFCTRITIIV
;
A
#
# COMPACT_ATOMS: atom_id res chain seq x y z
N MET A 1 2.58 18.07 -12.32
CA MET A 1 2.53 17.06 -11.24
C MET A 1 1.10 17.07 -10.71
N ASN A 2 0.29 16.04 -11.02
CA ASN A 2 -1.15 16.02 -10.72
C ASN A 2 -1.41 15.42 -9.32
N TRP A 3 -0.90 16.07 -8.27
CA TRP A 3 -1.13 15.67 -6.90
C TRP A 3 -2.61 15.90 -6.59
N GLY A 4 -3.37 14.87 -6.19
CA GLY A 4 -4.78 15.02 -5.85
C GLY A 4 -5.80 14.13 -6.59
N ARG A 5 -5.40 13.36 -7.62
CA ARG A 5 -6.39 12.68 -8.49
C ARG A 5 -6.97 11.37 -7.97
N TYR A 6 -6.21 10.58 -7.22
CA TYR A 6 -6.59 9.20 -6.91
C TYR A 6 -7.03 9.08 -5.46
N MET A 7 -8.32 8.81 -5.26
CA MET A 7 -8.88 8.39 -3.98
C MET A 7 -9.07 6.88 -4.03
N ILE A 8 -8.36 6.17 -3.17
CA ILE A 8 -8.49 4.71 -3.08
C ILE A 8 -9.64 4.41 -2.12
N THR A 9 -10.63 3.67 -2.60
CA THR A 9 -11.80 3.29 -1.80
C THR A 9 -11.87 1.77 -1.73
N ILE A 10 -12.14 1.27 -0.53
CA ILE A 10 -12.32 -0.14 -0.24
C ILE A 10 -13.68 -0.31 0.40
N GLU A 11 -14.49 -1.22 -0.13
CA GLU A 11 -15.85 -1.48 0.36
C GLU A 11 -16.04 -2.97 0.65
N ASN A 12 -16.33 -3.30 1.90
CA ASN A 12 -16.68 -4.65 2.37
C ASN A 12 -15.65 -5.73 1.99
N LEU A 13 -14.36 -5.38 2.02
CA LEU A 13 -13.28 -6.29 1.65
C LEU A 13 -13.13 -7.40 2.69
N ASN A 14 -13.26 -8.64 2.22
CA ASN A 14 -12.94 -9.85 2.97
C ASN A 14 -11.83 -10.59 2.22
N TYR A 15 -10.75 -10.93 2.91
CA TYR A 15 -9.63 -11.62 2.29
C TYR A 15 -8.98 -12.63 3.22
N ARG A 16 -8.68 -13.80 2.66
CA ARG A 16 -8.01 -14.91 3.32
C ARG A 16 -7.01 -15.55 2.38
N HIS A 17 -5.77 -15.74 2.84
CA HIS A 17 -4.80 -16.53 2.09
C HIS A 17 -5.26 -17.99 1.99
N LYS A 18 -4.94 -18.65 0.87
CA LYS A 18 -5.39 -20.03 0.56
C LYS A 18 -5.07 -21.05 1.66
N ASN A 19 -3.99 -20.84 2.41
CA ASN A 19 -3.50 -21.77 3.44
C ASN A 19 -3.75 -21.28 4.88
N CYS A 20 -4.63 -20.29 5.08
CA CYS A 20 -4.95 -19.79 6.41
C CYS A 20 -6.37 -20.16 6.82
N ASN A 21 -6.53 -20.69 8.04
CA ASN A 21 -7.85 -20.95 8.63
C ASN A 21 -8.53 -19.66 9.11
N LYS A 22 -7.73 -18.67 9.51
CA LYS A 22 -8.21 -17.36 9.96
C LYS A 22 -8.25 -16.38 8.80
N SER A 23 -9.31 -15.57 8.71
CA SER A 23 -9.34 -14.46 7.75
C SER A 23 -8.27 -13.42 8.07
N ASN A 24 -7.65 -12.86 7.04
CA ASN A 24 -6.64 -11.80 7.19
C ASN A 24 -7.30 -10.44 7.29
N LEU A 25 -8.37 -10.22 6.53
CA LEU A 25 -9.17 -9.01 6.49
C LEU A 25 -10.65 -9.41 6.53
N GLU A 26 -11.42 -8.76 7.40
CA GLU A 26 -12.86 -9.01 7.57
C GLU A 26 -13.60 -7.67 7.51
N ASN A 27 -14.53 -7.55 6.57
CA ASN A 27 -15.39 -6.38 6.37
C ASN A 27 -14.65 -5.02 6.40
N VAL A 28 -13.54 -4.92 5.69
CA VAL A 28 -12.75 -3.67 5.64
C VAL A 28 -13.42 -2.69 4.69
N THR A 29 -13.83 -1.54 5.22
CA THR A 29 -14.35 -0.40 4.45
C THR A 29 -13.58 0.86 4.86
N VAL A 30 -12.87 1.47 3.92
CA VAL A 30 -11.99 2.62 4.19
C VAL A 30 -11.69 3.42 2.91
N ASP A 31 -11.53 4.73 3.08
CA ASP A 31 -11.06 5.66 2.05
C ASP A 31 -9.66 6.19 2.36
N PHE A 32 -8.77 6.12 1.38
CA PHE A 32 -7.47 6.79 1.41
C PHE A 32 -7.54 8.07 0.59
N LYS A 33 -7.46 9.21 1.27
CA LYS A 33 -7.65 10.52 0.63
C LYS A 33 -6.34 10.98 -0.03
N PRO A 34 -6.40 11.53 -1.25
CA PRO A 34 -5.21 12.09 -1.88
C PRO A 34 -4.77 13.38 -1.18
N GLY A 35 -3.47 13.70 -1.28
CA GLY A 35 -2.90 14.94 -0.75
C GLY A 35 -2.68 14.97 0.76
N ILE A 36 -2.96 13.87 1.46
CA ILE A 36 -2.66 13.70 2.88
C ILE A 36 -1.88 12.42 3.13
N VAL A 37 -1.22 12.34 4.29
CA VAL A 37 -0.62 11.10 4.77
C VAL A 37 -1.72 10.25 5.40
N ASN A 38 -2.03 9.12 4.78
CA ASN A 38 -2.94 8.12 5.35
C ASN A 38 -2.11 7.10 6.13
N VAL A 39 -2.56 6.71 7.33
CA VAL A 39 -1.81 5.82 8.22
C VAL A 39 -2.70 4.67 8.67
N ILE A 40 -2.19 3.43 8.55
CA ILE A 40 -2.86 2.22 9.05
C ILE A 40 -2.10 1.71 10.28
N ILE A 41 -2.80 1.64 11.41
CA ILE A 41 -2.22 1.19 12.69
C ILE A 41 -2.97 -0.05 13.16
N GLY A 42 -2.24 -1.00 13.76
CA GLY A 42 -2.83 -2.22 14.31
C GLY A 42 -1.77 -3.19 14.83
N LYS A 43 -2.20 -4.21 15.58
CA LYS A 43 -1.32 -5.24 16.15
C LYS A 43 -0.59 -6.03 15.05
N ASN A 44 0.53 -6.68 15.39
CA ASN A 44 1.17 -7.62 14.48
C ASN A 44 0.20 -8.75 14.08
N GLY A 45 0.20 -9.13 12.80
CA GLY A 45 -0.73 -10.13 12.27
C GLY A 45 -2.15 -9.62 11.98
N SER A 46 -2.44 -8.32 12.13
CA SER A 46 -3.78 -7.76 11.86
C SER A 46 -4.12 -7.57 10.37
N GLY A 47 -3.30 -8.07 9.45
CA GLY A 47 -3.54 -7.96 7.99
C GLY A 47 -3.06 -6.68 7.32
N LYS A 48 -2.30 -5.79 7.98
CA LYS A 48 -1.81 -4.53 7.38
C LYS A 48 -1.00 -4.76 6.10
N THR A 49 0.02 -5.62 6.15
CA THR A 49 0.85 -5.95 4.98
C THR A 49 0.00 -6.58 3.89
N THR A 50 -0.91 -7.50 4.24
CA THR A 50 -1.86 -8.11 3.30
C THR A 50 -2.72 -7.05 2.59
N LEU A 51 -3.22 -6.04 3.32
CA LEU A 51 -3.99 -4.96 2.74
C LEU A 51 -3.16 -4.14 1.74
N PHE A 52 -1.92 -3.77 2.10
CA PHE A 52 -1.03 -3.07 1.18
C PHE A 52 -0.64 -3.90 -0.04
N ASP A 53 -0.42 -5.21 0.12
CA ASP A 53 -0.11 -6.12 -1.00
C ASP A 53 -1.28 -6.21 -1.99
N LEU A 54 -2.54 -6.22 -1.50
CA LEU A 54 -3.73 -6.18 -2.35
C LEU A 54 -3.88 -4.83 -3.06
N ILE A 55 -3.70 -3.71 -2.34
CA ILE A 55 -3.77 -2.36 -2.91
C ILE A 55 -2.73 -2.22 -4.02
N THR A 56 -1.50 -2.68 -3.80
CA THR A 56 -0.38 -2.53 -4.75
C THR A 56 -0.34 -3.62 -5.82
N ASN A 57 -1.24 -4.60 -5.73
CA ASN A 57 -1.35 -5.74 -6.65
C ASN A 57 -0.11 -6.65 -6.65
N VAL A 58 0.64 -6.72 -5.53
CA VAL A 58 1.67 -7.74 -5.28
C VAL A 58 1.04 -9.12 -5.18
N ILE A 59 -0.17 -9.17 -4.61
CA ILE A 59 -1.10 -10.30 -4.72
C ILE A 59 -2.36 -9.81 -5.45
N PRO A 60 -3.11 -10.71 -6.13
CA PRO A 60 -4.22 -10.29 -6.99
C PRO A 60 -5.21 -9.38 -6.29
N ARG A 61 -5.36 -8.15 -6.80
CA ARG A 61 -6.24 -7.13 -6.26
C ARG A 61 -7.72 -7.51 -6.44
N PRO A 62 -8.52 -7.58 -5.36
CA PRO A 62 -9.95 -7.76 -5.45
C PRO A 62 -10.65 -6.52 -6.01
N LYS A 63 -11.81 -6.71 -6.63
CA LYS A 63 -12.65 -5.67 -7.26
C LYS A 63 -13.23 -4.66 -6.25
N GLU A 64 -13.23 -5.02 -4.97
CA GLU A 64 -13.62 -4.20 -3.83
C GLU A 64 -12.66 -3.01 -3.63
N ILE A 65 -11.42 -3.09 -4.12
CA ILE A 65 -10.42 -2.02 -4.06
C ILE A 65 -10.45 -1.22 -5.37
N LYS A 66 -10.90 0.04 -5.29
CA LYS A 66 -11.14 0.93 -6.43
C LYS A 66 -10.25 2.17 -6.34
N GLY A 67 -10.12 2.90 -7.45
CA GLY A 67 -9.43 4.20 -7.49
C GLY A 67 -7.91 4.14 -7.30
N VAL A 68 -7.32 2.95 -7.45
CA VAL A 68 -5.87 2.77 -7.36
C VAL A 68 -5.18 3.32 -8.62
N PRO A 69 -4.11 4.13 -8.48
CA PRO A 69 -3.32 4.61 -9.61
C PRO A 69 -2.73 3.48 -10.47
N ASN A 70 -2.19 3.83 -11.64
CA ASN A 70 -1.40 2.88 -12.42
C ASN A 70 -0.16 2.44 -11.65
N HIS A 71 0.35 1.23 -11.92
CA HIS A 71 1.53 0.71 -11.23
C HIS A 71 2.77 1.61 -11.42
N SER A 72 2.87 2.32 -12.55
CA SER A 72 3.92 3.32 -12.81
C SER A 72 3.79 4.61 -11.97
N GLU A 73 2.71 4.76 -11.20
CA GLU A 73 2.41 5.90 -10.33
C GLU A 73 2.44 5.54 -8.83
N ILE A 74 2.84 4.31 -8.48
CA ILE A 74 2.90 3.83 -7.09
C ILE A 74 4.30 3.34 -6.76
N ILE A 75 4.87 3.79 -5.64
CA ILE A 75 6.03 3.15 -5.01
C ILE A 75 5.53 2.38 -3.80
N TYR A 76 5.86 1.09 -3.77
CA TYR A 76 5.61 0.23 -2.63
C TYR A 76 6.92 -0.21 -2.00
N GLN A 77 7.10 0.11 -0.73
CA GLN A 77 8.27 -0.31 0.03
C GLN A 77 7.94 -1.59 0.82
N LEU A 78 8.63 -2.68 0.50
CA LEU A 78 8.48 -3.95 1.21
C LEU A 78 9.13 -3.86 2.61
N GLN A 79 8.50 -4.50 3.61
CA GLN A 79 8.98 -4.49 5.00
C GLN A 79 10.39 -5.07 5.19
N GLY A 80 10.85 -5.94 4.29
CA GLY A 80 12.16 -6.60 4.36
C GLY A 80 13.28 -5.90 3.58
N LEU A 81 13.03 -4.72 3.00
CA LEU A 81 14.03 -4.08 2.13
C LEU A 81 15.14 -3.44 2.98
N SER A 82 16.30 -4.11 3.01
CA SER A 82 17.49 -3.61 3.69
C SER A 82 18.19 -2.58 2.82
N PHE A 83 18.41 -1.38 3.33
CA PHE A 83 19.25 -0.40 2.66
C PHE A 83 20.72 -0.65 3.00
N PRO A 84 21.62 -0.72 2.01
CA PRO A 84 23.05 -0.75 2.27
C PRO A 84 23.46 0.46 3.13
N SER A 85 24.37 0.26 4.07
CA SER A 85 24.90 1.34 4.93
C SER A 85 25.63 2.44 4.15
N THR A 86 25.97 2.17 2.89
CA THR A 86 26.56 3.13 1.94
C THR A 86 25.54 4.08 1.32
N LEU A 87 24.24 3.78 1.41
CA LEU A 87 23.17 4.59 0.83
C LEU A 87 22.92 5.82 1.70
N LYS A 88 23.16 7.02 1.16
CA LYS A 88 22.95 8.27 1.90
C LYS A 88 21.52 8.75 1.73
N GLY A 89 21.05 9.60 2.65
CA GLY A 89 19.72 10.21 2.57
C GLY A 89 19.45 10.93 1.25
N LYS A 90 20.48 11.54 0.62
CA LYS A 90 20.39 12.15 -0.71
C LYS A 90 20.10 11.13 -1.83
N ASP A 91 20.59 9.91 -1.69
CA ASP A 91 20.43 8.85 -2.69
C ASP A 91 19.01 8.27 -2.60
N LEU A 92 18.49 8.11 -1.37
CA LEU A 92 17.08 7.80 -1.11
C LEU A 92 16.16 8.91 -1.63
N PHE A 93 16.45 10.16 -1.30
CA PHE A 93 15.66 11.31 -1.77
C PHE A 93 15.65 11.37 -3.29
N ARG A 94 16.78 11.12 -3.95
CA ARG A 94 16.84 11.03 -5.41
C ARG A 94 15.98 9.87 -5.93
N PHE A 95 16.00 8.71 -5.28
CA PHE A 95 15.16 7.57 -5.65
C PHE A 95 13.67 7.92 -5.61
N PHE A 96 13.21 8.63 -4.58
CA PHE A 96 11.81 9.02 -4.41
C PHE A 96 11.41 10.25 -5.27
N CYS A 97 12.29 11.24 -5.42
CA CYS A 97 11.98 12.48 -6.11
C CYS A 97 12.13 12.41 -7.64
N THR A 98 12.83 11.40 -8.18
CA THR A 98 12.98 11.27 -9.64
C THR A 98 11.68 10.83 -10.33
N ARG A 99 10.72 10.28 -9.56
CA ARG A 99 9.26 10.18 -9.83
C ARG A 99 8.66 9.23 -8.77
N ILE A 100 7.47 9.56 -8.25
CA ILE A 100 6.47 8.67 -7.60
C ILE A 100 6.36 8.70 -6.05
N THR A 101 5.14 8.44 -5.56
CA THR A 101 4.61 8.52 -4.19
C THR A 101 4.78 7.22 -3.39
N ILE A 102 5.24 7.34 -2.13
CA ILE A 102 5.38 6.26 -1.14
C ILE A 102 4.06 6.06 -0.39
N ILE A 103 3.62 4.81 -0.22
CA ILE A 103 2.61 4.41 0.76
C ILE A 103 3.33 3.62 1.85
N VAL A 104 3.20 4.06 3.11
CA VAL A 104 3.79 3.45 4.32
C VAL A 104 2.76 2.57 5.04
#